data_AF-A0A1S7NIT1-F1
#
_entry.id   AF-A0A1S7NIT1-F1
#
_cell.length_a   1.000
_cell.length_b   1.000
_cell.length_c   1.000
_cell.angle_alpha   90.00
_cell.angle_beta   90.00
_cell.angle_gamma   90.00
#
_symmetry.space_group_name_H-M   'P 1'
#
loop_
_entity.id
_entity.type
_entity.pdbx_description
1 polymer ?
#
loop_
_entity_poly.entity_id
_entity_poly.type
_entity_poly.pdbx_seq_one_letter_code
_entity_poly.pdbx_strand_id
1 'polypeptide(L)'
;MKHEGQAMKIQAVCRGEAKSLPGKTTKTGIFKHPVKGPVMVDAEGIVSDAVCNRKHHGGPDQAIYVMGSVDLDFWSRALGFVVEPGFFGENLVLDGVDSAKLHVGDRFSASEVLLEVTAARIPCATLSARIGDPDFAPRFRQAGHPGFIAGC
;
A
#
# COMPACT_ATOMS: atom_id res chain seq x y z
N MET A 1 -2.92 21.50 -5.04
CA MET A 1 -3.69 21.93 -3.85
C MET A 1 -3.17 21.11 -2.70
N LYS A 2 -2.76 21.72 -1.57
CA LYS A 2 -2.39 20.96 -0.38
C LYS A 2 -3.68 20.41 0.24
N HIS A 3 -3.82 19.10 0.34
CA HIS A 3 -5.02 18.43 0.87
C HIS A 3 -5.12 18.50 2.41
N GLU A 4 -4.73 19.62 3.01
CA GLU A 4 -4.49 19.70 4.45
C GLU A 4 -5.78 19.48 5.25
N GLY A 5 -5.87 18.34 5.95
CA GLY A 5 -6.97 18.01 6.87
C GLY A 5 -8.22 17.41 6.23
N GLN A 6 -8.17 16.97 4.97
CA GLN A 6 -9.31 16.28 4.36
C GLN A 6 -9.52 14.92 5.04
N ALA A 7 -10.71 14.72 5.61
CA ALA A 7 -11.13 13.44 6.14
C ALA A 7 -11.41 12.46 5.00
N MET A 8 -10.62 11.39 4.93
CA MET A 8 -10.75 10.33 3.95
C MET A 8 -11.42 9.11 4.57
N LYS A 9 -12.34 8.50 3.81
CA LYS A 9 -13.00 7.26 4.21
C LYS A 9 -12.08 6.08 3.91
N ILE A 10 -11.83 5.25 4.92
CA ILE A 10 -11.14 3.98 4.76
C ILE A 10 -12.13 2.95 4.19
N GLN A 11 -11.83 2.35 3.05
CA GLN A 11 -12.60 1.25 2.47
C GLN A 11 -12.15 -0.11 3.02
N ALA A 12 -10.84 -0.28 3.23
CA ALA A 12 -10.27 -1.50 3.76
C ALA A 12 -9.01 -1.21 4.58
N VAL A 13 -8.83 -2.02 5.62
CA VAL A 13 -7.59 -2.13 6.38
C VAL A 13 -7.06 -3.54 6.17
N CYS A 14 -5.81 -3.65 5.76
CA CYS A 14 -5.15 -4.89 5.39
C CYS A 14 -3.87 -5.10 6.18
N ARG A 15 -3.61 -6.35 6.56
CA ARG A 15 -2.33 -6.77 7.14
C ARG A 15 -1.93 -8.12 6.57
N GLY A 16 -0.64 -8.43 6.63
CA GLY A 16 -0.07 -9.68 6.18
C GLY A 16 0.67 -10.40 7.28
N GLU A 17 0.77 -11.71 7.13
CA GLU A 17 1.68 -12.55 7.92
C GLU A 17 2.93 -12.84 7.08
N ALA A 18 4.05 -13.11 7.75
CA ALA A 18 5.29 -13.46 7.08
C ALA A 18 5.19 -14.84 6.42
N LYS A 19 5.09 -14.86 5.09
CA LYS A 19 4.97 -16.08 4.26
C LYS A 19 6.10 -16.16 3.24
N SER A 20 6.53 -17.37 2.89
CA SER A 20 7.50 -17.57 1.80
C SER A 20 6.80 -17.49 0.45
N LEU A 21 7.47 -16.91 -0.55
CA LEU A 21 7.06 -17.04 -1.94
C LEU A 21 7.47 -18.42 -2.49
N PRO A 22 6.72 -19.00 -3.44
CA PRO A 22 7.14 -20.22 -4.12
C PRO A 22 8.57 -20.09 -4.69
N GLY A 23 9.44 -21.04 -4.37
CA GLY A 23 10.84 -21.03 -4.82
C GLY A 23 11.74 -19.97 -4.17
N LYS A 24 11.31 -19.30 -3.08
CA LYS A 24 12.13 -18.35 -2.32
C LYS A 24 12.25 -18.78 -0.86
N THR A 25 13.46 -18.63 -0.30
CA THR A 25 13.75 -18.91 1.12
C THR A 25 13.39 -17.74 2.04
N THR A 26 13.41 -16.51 1.52
CA THR A 26 13.06 -15.30 2.27
C THR A 26 11.55 -15.15 2.41
N LYS A 27 11.11 -14.78 3.62
CA LYS A 27 9.71 -14.45 3.90
C LYS A 27 9.36 -13.02 3.43
N THR A 28 8.09 -12.81 3.14
CA THR A 28 7.51 -11.53 2.75
C THR A 28 6.14 -11.34 3.40
N GLY A 29 5.79 -10.10 3.69
CA GLY A 29 4.44 -9.70 4.12
C GLY A 29 3.57 -9.21 2.96
N ILE A 30 3.99 -9.42 1.70
CA ILE A 30 3.27 -8.91 0.52
C ILE A 30 1.82 -9.41 0.49
N PHE A 31 1.56 -10.64 0.94
CA PHE A 31 0.23 -11.23 0.98
C PHE A 31 -0.60 -10.64 2.13
N LYS A 32 -1.12 -9.44 1.91
CA LYS A 32 -2.07 -8.79 2.82
C LYS A 32 -3.50 -9.11 2.45
N HIS A 33 -4.35 -9.10 3.46
CA HIS A 33 -5.78 -9.38 3.35
C HIS A 33 -6.56 -8.40 4.22
N PRO A 34 -7.81 -8.06 3.86
CA PRO A 34 -8.67 -7.24 4.71
C PRO A 34 -8.88 -7.87 6.08
N VAL A 35 -8.84 -7.04 7.12
CA VAL A 35 -9.18 -7.45 8.49
C VAL A 35 -10.49 -6.82 8.94
N LYS A 36 -11.15 -7.49 9.89
CA LYS A 36 -12.38 -6.99 10.52
C LYS A 36 -12.06 -6.36 11.88
N GLY A 37 -12.78 -5.31 12.22
CA GLY A 37 -12.64 -4.61 13.50
C GLY A 37 -11.50 -3.59 13.52
N PRO A 38 -11.34 -2.88 14.64
CA PRO A 38 -10.30 -1.87 14.80
C PRO A 38 -8.91 -2.51 14.79
N VAL A 39 -7.93 -1.75 14.29
CA VAL A 39 -6.50 -2.09 14.37
C VAL A 39 -5.76 -1.01 15.14
N MET A 40 -4.68 -1.39 15.80
CA MET A 40 -3.76 -0.44 16.40
C MET A 40 -2.72 -0.02 15.35
N VAL A 41 -2.46 1.28 15.28
CA VAL A 41 -1.39 1.88 14.47
C VAL A 41 -0.44 2.58 15.43
N ASP A 42 0.84 2.30 15.32
CA ASP A 42 1.90 3.04 16.00
C ASP A 42 2.79 3.76 14.97
N ALA A 43 3.85 4.42 15.44
CA ALA A 43 4.79 5.13 14.59
C ALA A 43 5.52 4.23 13.57
N GLU A 44 5.46 2.90 13.70
CA GLU A 44 6.07 1.97 12.75
C GLU A 44 5.05 1.32 11.79
N GLY A 45 3.75 1.51 12.02
CA GLY A 45 2.67 1.05 11.15
C GLY A 45 1.56 0.29 11.89
N ILE A 46 0.87 -0.60 11.18
CA ILE A 46 -0.17 -1.44 11.78
C ILE A 46 0.49 -2.51 12.67
N VAL A 47 0.09 -2.56 13.93
CA VAL A 47 0.55 -3.56 14.89
C VAL A 47 0.19 -4.96 14.38
N SER A 48 1.17 -5.88 14.43
CA SER A 48 1.11 -7.25 13.90
C SER A 48 1.11 -7.40 12.37
N ASP A 49 1.34 -6.32 11.60
CA ASP A 49 1.64 -6.44 10.17
C ASP A 49 3.08 -6.92 9.96
N ALA A 50 3.29 -7.83 9.00
CA ALA A 50 4.60 -8.38 8.73
C ALA A 50 5.46 -7.50 7.80
N VAL A 51 6.50 -6.87 8.34
CA VAL A 51 7.54 -6.17 7.57
C VAL A 51 8.84 -6.98 7.57
N CYS A 52 9.04 -7.82 6.55
CA CYS A 52 10.13 -8.81 6.55
C CYS A 52 11.51 -8.27 6.12
N ASN A 53 11.58 -7.15 5.40
CA ASN A 53 12.85 -6.55 4.98
C ASN A 53 12.98 -5.11 5.50
N ARG A 54 13.36 -4.98 6.77
CA ARG A 54 13.45 -3.67 7.46
C ARG A 54 14.58 -2.77 6.97
N LYS A 55 15.50 -3.30 6.14
CA LYS A 55 16.53 -2.48 5.49
C LYS A 55 15.94 -1.53 4.44
N HIS A 56 14.82 -1.91 3.81
CA HIS A 56 14.22 -1.15 2.71
C HIS A 56 12.74 -0.80 2.93
N HIS A 57 12.12 -1.31 3.99
CA HIS A 57 10.69 -1.16 4.28
C HIS A 57 10.43 -0.89 5.76
N GLY A 58 9.36 -0.15 6.04
CA GLY A 58 8.94 0.19 7.39
C GLY A 58 9.75 1.33 8.01
N GLY A 59 9.48 1.59 9.29
CA GLY A 59 9.95 2.78 9.99
C GLY A 59 8.97 3.96 9.83
N PRO A 60 9.16 5.06 10.55
CA PRO A 60 8.18 6.15 10.63
C PRO A 60 7.80 6.76 9.28
N ASP A 61 8.77 6.93 8.39
CA ASP A 61 8.50 7.49 7.06
C ASP A 61 7.92 6.45 6.07
N GLN A 62 7.80 5.18 6.47
CA GLN A 62 7.22 4.11 5.66
C GLN A 62 6.26 3.22 6.45
N ALA A 63 5.54 3.82 7.40
CA ALA A 63 4.69 3.12 8.35
C ALA A 63 3.50 2.43 7.65
N ILE A 64 2.88 3.11 6.68
CA ILE A 64 1.67 2.66 6.00
C ILE A 64 1.87 2.73 4.49
N TYR A 65 1.58 1.64 3.78
CA TYR A 65 1.41 1.67 2.32
C TYR A 65 -0.08 1.81 1.99
N VAL A 66 -0.44 2.77 1.13
CA VAL A 66 -1.82 3.11 0.80
C VAL A 66 -2.05 2.97 -0.70
N MET A 67 -3.18 2.36 -1.08
CA MET A 67 -3.75 2.48 -2.42
C MET A 67 -5.03 3.33 -2.36
N GLY A 68 -5.27 4.16 -3.36
CA GLY A 68 -6.58 4.77 -3.54
C GLY A 68 -7.55 3.83 -4.26
N SER A 69 -8.85 3.98 -4.03
CA SER A 69 -9.86 3.18 -4.75
C SER A 69 -9.80 3.43 -6.26
N VAL A 70 -9.43 4.66 -6.68
CA VAL A 70 -9.23 4.99 -8.10
C VAL A 70 -8.04 4.24 -8.68
N ASP A 71 -6.98 4.03 -7.89
CA ASP A 71 -5.81 3.23 -8.31
C ASP A 71 -6.19 1.75 -8.48
N LEU A 72 -6.97 1.18 -7.54
CA LEU A 72 -7.43 -0.20 -7.64
C LEU A 72 -8.36 -0.42 -8.83
N ASP A 73 -9.25 0.54 -9.12
CA ASP A 73 -10.12 0.52 -10.30
C ASP A 73 -9.30 0.56 -11.59
N PHE A 74 -8.25 1.41 -11.64
CA PHE A 74 -7.32 1.45 -12.75
C PHE A 74 -6.64 0.10 -12.96
N TRP A 75 -6.08 -0.48 -11.89
CA TRP A 75 -5.38 -1.75 -11.96
C TRP A 75 -6.28 -2.92 -12.32
N SER A 76 -7.53 -2.92 -11.84
CA SER A 76 -8.51 -3.95 -12.21
C SER A 76 -8.77 -3.98 -13.72
N ARG A 77 -8.92 -2.80 -14.33
CA ARG A 77 -9.06 -2.68 -15.79
C ARG A 77 -7.77 -3.10 -16.51
N ALA A 78 -6.61 -2.65 -16.03
CA ALA A 78 -5.32 -2.92 -16.67
C ALA A 78 -4.90 -4.41 -16.60
N LEU A 79 -5.29 -5.12 -15.55
CA LEU A 79 -4.99 -6.53 -15.34
C LEU A 79 -6.07 -7.48 -15.86
N GLY A 80 -7.28 -6.97 -16.11
CA GLY A 80 -8.40 -7.76 -16.64
C GLY A 80 -9.11 -8.63 -15.59
N PHE A 81 -8.93 -8.34 -14.30
CA PHE A 81 -9.63 -8.99 -13.20
C PHE A 81 -9.83 -8.02 -12.03
N VAL A 82 -10.76 -8.33 -11.11
CA VAL A 82 -11.00 -7.49 -9.93
C VAL A 82 -9.81 -7.56 -8.98
N VAL A 83 -9.18 -6.42 -8.73
CA VAL A 83 -8.08 -6.28 -7.77
C VAL A 83 -8.66 -6.02 -6.40
N GLU A 84 -8.62 -7.04 -5.54
CA GLU A 84 -9.09 -6.95 -4.17
C GLU A 84 -8.13 -6.14 -3.26
N PRO A 85 -8.61 -5.49 -2.19
CA PRO A 85 -7.75 -4.82 -1.23
C PRO A 85 -6.67 -5.74 -0.63
N GLY A 86 -5.46 -5.20 -0.48
CA GLY A 86 -4.25 -5.91 -0.06
C GLY A 86 -3.50 -6.59 -1.22
N PHE A 87 -4.00 -6.48 -2.46
CA PHE A 87 -3.40 -7.13 -3.64
C PHE A 87 -2.02 -6.58 -4.04
N PHE A 88 -1.71 -5.34 -3.73
CA PHE A 88 -0.37 -4.78 -3.94
C PHE A 88 0.50 -4.84 -2.67
N GLY A 89 -0.06 -5.30 -1.56
CA GLY A 89 0.59 -5.35 -0.24
C GLY A 89 0.41 -4.08 0.58
N GLU A 90 -0.58 -3.27 0.20
CA GLU A 90 -1.03 -2.07 0.89
C GLU A 90 -1.73 -2.40 2.20
N ASN A 91 -1.58 -1.50 3.17
CA ASN A 91 -2.24 -1.53 4.46
C ASN A 91 -3.62 -0.89 4.41
N LEU A 92 -3.80 0.18 3.62
CA LEU A 92 -5.07 0.90 3.54
C LEU A 92 -5.53 1.04 2.09
N VAL A 93 -6.86 1.00 1.93
CA VAL A 93 -7.53 1.50 0.73
C VAL A 93 -8.35 2.72 1.11
N LEU A 94 -8.06 3.87 0.50
CA LEU A 94 -8.80 5.11 0.72
C LEU A 94 -9.77 5.40 -0.42
N ASP A 95 -11.01 5.75 -0.06
CA ASP A 95 -12.09 6.06 -0.99
C ASP A 95 -11.79 7.33 -1.81
N GLY A 96 -11.95 7.25 -3.13
CA GLY A 96 -11.85 8.40 -4.04
C GLY A 96 -10.43 8.94 -4.26
N VAL A 97 -9.41 8.34 -3.65
CA VAL A 97 -8.02 8.76 -3.79
C VAL A 97 -7.43 8.25 -5.11
N ASP A 98 -6.71 9.14 -5.81
CA ASP A 98 -5.97 8.88 -7.04
C ASP A 98 -4.51 9.26 -6.80
N SER A 99 -3.64 8.25 -6.63
CA SER A 99 -2.24 8.47 -6.25
C SER A 99 -1.46 9.31 -7.26
N ALA A 100 -1.87 9.30 -8.54
CA ALA A 100 -1.23 10.07 -9.60
C ALA A 100 -1.34 11.60 -9.43
N LYS A 101 -2.26 12.06 -8.56
CA LYS A 101 -2.51 13.49 -8.29
C LYS A 101 -1.91 13.98 -6.97
N LEU A 102 -1.32 13.07 -6.18
CA LEU A 102 -0.77 13.39 -4.87
C LEU A 102 0.69 13.84 -4.96
N HIS A 103 1.10 14.62 -3.97
CA HIS A 103 2.45 15.12 -3.81
C HIS A 103 3.00 14.73 -2.44
N VAL A 104 4.32 14.59 -2.35
CA VAL A 104 5.00 14.44 -1.04
C VAL A 104 4.65 15.62 -0.14
N GLY A 105 4.30 15.34 1.11
CA GLY A 105 3.82 16.30 2.09
C GLY A 105 2.31 16.55 2.09
N ASP A 106 1.55 15.95 1.17
CA ASP A 106 0.08 15.93 1.29
C ASP A 106 -0.32 15.15 2.56
N ARG A 107 -1.31 15.66 3.30
CA ARG A 107 -1.73 15.11 4.60
C ARG A 107 -3.21 14.81 4.63
N PHE A 108 -3.60 13.64 5.13
CA PHE A 108 -5.00 13.21 5.22
C PHE A 108 -5.33 12.74 6.63
N SER A 109 -6.51 13.06 7.12
CA SER A 109 -7.04 12.37 8.30
C SER A 109 -7.83 11.15 7.85
N ALA A 110 -7.57 10.00 8.46
CA ALA A 110 -8.31 8.77 8.21
C ALA A 110 -8.70 8.18 9.57
N SER A 111 -9.93 8.47 10.00
CA SER A 111 -10.38 8.21 11.38
C SER A 111 -9.47 8.92 12.41
N GLU A 112 -8.75 8.17 13.24
CA GLU A 112 -7.90 8.69 14.33
C GLU A 112 -6.43 8.88 13.92
N VAL A 113 -6.06 8.51 12.68
CA VAL A 113 -4.67 8.65 12.19
C VAL A 113 -4.54 9.81 11.21
N LEU A 114 -3.41 10.52 11.28
CA LEU A 114 -2.98 11.50 10.29
C LEU A 114 -1.94 10.82 9.40
N LEU A 115 -2.18 10.78 8.09
CA LEU A 115 -1.28 10.19 7.12
C LEU A 115 -0.58 11.32 6.37
N GLU A 116 0.75 11.32 6.32
CA GLU A 116 1.52 12.21 5.44
C GLU A 116 2.16 11.42 4.31
N VAL A 117 1.95 11.83 3.06
CA VAL A 117 2.61 11.22 1.89
C VAL A 117 4.11 11.47 1.97
N THR A 118 4.90 10.42 2.13
CA THR A 118 6.37 10.51 2.20
C THR A 118 7.04 10.14 0.89
N ALA A 119 6.45 9.22 0.13
CA ALA A 119 6.96 8.79 -1.17
C ALA A 119 5.90 8.09 -2.01
N ALA A 120 6.10 8.05 -3.32
CA ALA A 120 5.40 7.09 -4.17
C ALA A 120 5.92 5.67 -3.90
N ARG A 121 5.07 4.65 -4.06
CA ARG A 121 5.50 3.25 -3.96
C ARG A 121 6.44 2.88 -5.13
N ILE A 122 7.60 2.34 -4.80
CA ILE A 122 8.58 1.85 -5.79
C ILE A 122 8.45 0.33 -5.97
N PRO A 123 7.97 -0.20 -7.11
CA PRO A 123 7.79 -1.65 -7.26
C PRO A 123 9.10 -2.42 -7.06
N CYS A 124 9.01 -3.63 -6.52
CA CYS A 124 10.17 -4.48 -6.20
C CYS A 124 9.98 -5.90 -6.74
N ALA A 125 11.05 -6.70 -6.74
CA ALA A 125 11.01 -8.08 -7.23
C ALA A 125 9.96 -8.95 -6.53
N THR A 126 9.65 -8.67 -5.26
CA THR A 126 8.58 -9.34 -4.50
C THR A 126 7.21 -9.10 -5.13
N LEU A 127 6.94 -7.89 -5.65
CA LEU A 127 5.68 -7.59 -6.32
C LEU A 127 5.58 -8.33 -7.65
N SER A 128 6.61 -8.26 -8.51
CA SER A 128 6.65 -9.02 -9.77
C SER A 128 6.43 -10.52 -9.53
N ALA A 129 7.09 -11.09 -8.51
CA ALA A 129 6.92 -12.48 -8.14
C ALA A 129 5.50 -12.82 -7.66
N ARG A 130 4.84 -11.92 -6.93
CA ARG A 130 3.43 -12.10 -6.52
C ARG A 130 2.49 -12.12 -7.72
N ILE A 131 2.69 -11.21 -8.67
CA ILE A 131 1.86 -11.11 -9.88
C ILE A 131 2.12 -12.28 -10.83
N GLY A 132 3.30 -12.90 -10.76
CA GLY A 132 3.71 -13.95 -11.70
C GLY A 132 4.20 -13.39 -13.04
N ASP A 133 4.54 -12.10 -13.09
CA ASP A 133 5.05 -11.41 -14.27
C ASP A 133 6.39 -10.72 -13.93
N PRO A 134 7.53 -11.20 -14.48
CA PRO A 134 8.85 -10.62 -14.22
C PRO A 134 8.96 -9.17 -14.69
N ASP A 135 8.23 -8.78 -15.74
CA ASP A 135 8.25 -7.45 -16.34
C ASP A 135 7.20 -6.51 -15.72
N PHE A 136 6.54 -6.95 -14.64
CA PHE A 136 5.52 -6.15 -13.98
C PHE A 136 6.07 -4.87 -13.35
N ALA A 137 7.28 -4.88 -12.80
CA ALA A 137 7.84 -3.70 -12.13
C ALA A 137 8.03 -2.50 -13.08
N PRO A 138 8.61 -2.65 -14.29
CA PRO A 138 8.60 -1.59 -15.31
C PRO A 138 7.20 -1.11 -15.68
N ARG A 139 6.26 -2.04 -15.92
CA ARG A 139 4.85 -1.71 -16.25
C ARG A 139 4.18 -0.90 -15.15
N PHE A 140 4.40 -1.28 -13.89
CA PHE A 140 3.88 -0.59 -12.71
C PHE A 140 4.40 0.84 -12.59
N ARG A 141 5.70 1.07 -12.83
CA ARG A 141 6.26 2.43 -12.85
C ARG A 141 5.67 3.26 -13.98
N GLN A 142 5.55 2.68 -15.17
CA GLN A 142 5.03 3.39 -16.35
C GLN A 142 3.55 3.74 -16.22
N ALA A 143 2.76 2.88 -15.56
CA ALA A 143 1.33 3.09 -15.37
C ALA A 143 1.00 4.32 -14.51
N GLY A 144 1.89 4.74 -13.60
CA GLY A 144 1.72 5.98 -12.85
C GLY A 144 0.62 5.94 -11.78
N HIS A 145 0.08 4.77 -11.44
CA HIS A 145 -0.87 4.55 -10.33
C HIS A 145 -0.27 3.69 -9.21
N PRO A 146 0.83 4.14 -8.56
CA PRO A 146 1.58 3.28 -7.65
C PRO A 146 0.96 3.14 -6.26
N GLY A 147 -0.04 3.95 -5.91
CA GLY A 147 -0.32 4.23 -4.50
C GLY A 147 0.82 5.04 -3.87
N PHE A 148 0.81 5.17 -2.55
CA PHE A 148 1.80 5.97 -1.85
C PHE A 148 2.17 5.39 -0.48
N ILE A 149 3.38 5.71 -0.06
CA ILE A 149 3.89 5.43 1.27
C ILE A 149 3.57 6.64 2.15
N ALA A 150 3.11 6.36 3.37
CA ALA A 150 2.77 7.38 4.35
C ALA A 150 3.45 7.12 5.69
N GLY A 151 3.84 8.23 6.33
CA GLY A 151 4.11 8.27 7.76
C GLY A 151 2.83 8.56 8.55
N CYS A 152 2.87 8.22 9.85
CA CYS A 152 1.79 8.40 10.81
C CYS A 152 2.25 9.22 12.03
#